data_AF-A0A6I1ZSC4-F1
#
_entry.id   AF-A0A6I1ZSC4-F1
#
_cell.length_a   1.000
_cell.length_b   1.000
_cell.length_c   1.000
_cell.angle_alpha   90.00
_cell.angle_beta   90.00
_cell.angle_gamma   90.00
#
_symmetry.space_group_name_H-M   'P 1'
#
loop_
_entity.id
_entity.type
_entity.pdbx_description
1 polymer ?
#
loop_
_entity_poly.entity_id
_entity_poly.type
_entity_poly.pdbx_seq_one_letter_code
_entity_poly.pdbx_strand_id
1 'polypeptide(L)' 'MAKKINTVIKLQLPAGQASPAPPVGPILGQYGCNIMAFCKEYNERTASQAGSIVPAEITIYMDHSFSFILKTPP' A
#
# COMPACT_ATOMS: atom_id res chain seq x y z
N MET A 1 22.87 -0.57 2.02
CA MET A 1 22.65 0.88 2.26
C MET A 1 21.17 1.10 2.50
N ALA A 2 20.77 1.74 3.60
CA ALA A 2 19.36 1.99 3.88
C ALA A 2 18.83 3.06 2.91
N LYS A 3 17.78 2.75 2.14
CA LYS A 3 17.13 3.72 1.26
C LYS A 3 16.55 4.87 2.12
N LYS A 4 16.76 6.11 1.72
CA LYS A 4 16.19 7.28 2.42
C LYS A 4 14.67 7.25 2.28
N ILE A 5 13.99 7.20 3.42
CA ILE A 5 12.53 7.28 3.50
C ILE A 5 12.11 8.71 3.13
N ASN A 6 11.16 8.83 2.20
CA ASN A 6 10.49 10.06 1.86
C ASN A 6 9.30 10.29 2.80
N THR A 7 8.40 9.31 2.88
CA THR A 7 7.22 9.37 3.77
C THR A 7 6.72 7.97 4.12
N VAL A 8 5.88 7.88 5.15
CA VAL A 8 5.18 6.67 5.56
C VAL A 8 3.69 6.94 5.63
N ILE A 9 2.91 6.08 5.00
CA ILE A 9 1.47 6.25 4.80
C ILE A 9 0.77 5.01 5.34
N LYS A 10 -0.33 5.22 6.08
CA LYS A 10 -1.17 4.13 6.57
C LYS A 10 -2.51 4.17 5.86
N LEU A 11 -2.85 3.10 5.16
CA LEU A 11 -4.13 2.95 4.48
C LEU A 11 -4.90 1.79 5.10
N GLN A 12 -6.21 1.96 5.25
CA GLN A 12 -7.11 0.87 5.63
C GLN A 12 -7.87 0.46 4.37
N LEU A 13 -7.62 -0.75 3.90
CA LEU A 13 -8.20 -1.24 2.64
C LEU A 13 -8.90 -2.58 2.88
N PRO A 14 -10.02 -2.86 2.19
CA PRO A 14 -10.60 -4.18 2.23
C PRO A 14 -9.63 -5.19 1.61
N ALA A 15 -9.42 -6.31 2.29
CA ALA A 15 -8.57 -7.39 1.84
C ALA A 15 -9.00 -7.91 0.46
N GLY A 16 -8.04 -8.06 -0.46
CA GLY A 16 -8.27 -8.54 -1.82
C GLY A 16 -8.96 -7.53 -2.75
N GLN A 17 -9.26 -6.31 -2.29
CA GLN A 17 -10.03 -5.32 -3.06
C GLN A 17 -9.38 -3.93 -3.13
N ALA A 18 -8.05 -3.83 -2.97
CA ALA A 18 -7.34 -2.60 -3.29
C ALA A 18 -7.49 -2.27 -4.78
N SER A 19 -7.78 -1.00 -5.04
CA SER A 19 -7.96 -0.45 -6.38
C SER A 19 -7.28 0.93 -6.47
N PRO A 20 -6.94 1.41 -7.69
CA PRO A 20 -6.36 2.74 -7.88
C PRO A 20 -7.35 3.89 -7.58
N ALA A 21 -8.55 3.60 -7.07
CA ALA A 21 -9.50 4.62 -6.66
C ALA A 21 -8.98 5.40 -5.42
N PRO A 22 -9.55 6.59 -5.14
CA PRO A 22 -9.32 7.27 -3.86
C PRO A 22 -9.64 6.35 -2.68
N PRO A 23 -8.79 6.29 -1.65
CA PRO A 23 -7.65 7.18 -1.38
C PRO A 23 -6.30 6.73 -2.00
N VAL A 24 -6.18 5.49 -2.50
CA VAL A 24 -4.90 4.89 -2.91
C VAL A 24 -4.27 5.62 -4.10
N GLY A 25 -5.05 5.88 -5.15
CA GLY A 25 -4.57 6.48 -6.40
C GLY A 25 -3.93 7.86 -6.21
N PRO A 26 -4.66 8.85 -5.64
CA PRO A 26 -4.11 10.18 -5.39
C PRO A 26 -2.88 10.14 -4.47
N ILE A 27 -2.91 9.29 -3.43
CA ILE A 27 -1.86 9.26 -2.41
C ILE A 27 -0.56 8.66 -2.93
N LEU A 28 -0.59 7.55 -3.66
CA LEU A 28 0.63 6.97 -4.24
C LEU A 28 1.06 7.72 -5.50
N GLY A 29 0.10 8.24 -6.27
CA GLY A 29 0.34 9.01 -7.49
C GLY A 29 1.09 10.31 -7.25
N GLN A 30 0.80 11.06 -6.17
CA GLN A 30 1.55 12.30 -5.84
C GLN A 30 3.04 12.05 -5.56
N TYR A 31 3.43 10.82 -5.21
CA TYR A 31 4.83 10.44 -4.99
C TYR A 31 5.47 9.71 -6.20
N GLY A 32 4.73 9.53 -7.29
CA GLY A 32 5.21 8.81 -8.48
C GLY A 32 5.35 7.30 -8.26
N CYS A 33 4.70 6.73 -7.24
CA CYS A 33 4.75 5.29 -6.98
C CYS A 33 3.83 4.51 -7.92
N ASN A 34 4.18 3.25 -8.19
CA ASN A 34 3.37 2.38 -9.04
C ASN A 34 2.13 1.86 -8.30
N ILE A 35 1.00 2.54 -8.50
CA ILE A 35 -0.30 2.24 -7.87
C ILE A 35 -0.78 0.83 -8.22
N MET A 36 -0.67 0.42 -9.49
CA MET A 36 -1.17 -0.89 -9.92
C MET A 36 -0.37 -2.04 -9.29
N ALA A 37 0.95 -1.86 -9.17
CA ALA A 37 1.81 -2.82 -8.50
C ALA A 37 1.41 -2.97 -7.02
N PHE A 38 1.18 -1.85 -6.33
CA PHE A 38 0.69 -1.88 -4.95
C PHE A 38 -0.66 -2.61 -4.84
N CYS A 39 -1.65 -2.25 -5.66
CA CYS A 39 -2.98 -2.86 -5.60
C CYS A 39 -2.91 -4.38 -5.84
N LYS A 40 -2.13 -4.82 -6.83
CA LYS A 40 -1.95 -6.24 -7.14
C LYS A 40 -1.31 -6.98 -5.98
N GLU A 41 -0.16 -6.50 -5.49
CA GLU A 41 0.58 -7.16 -4.42
C GLU A 41 -0.20 -7.15 -3.10
N TYR A 42 -0.89 -6.05 -2.79
CA TYR A 42 -1.79 -5.97 -1.64
C TYR A 42 -2.90 -7.02 -1.73
N ASN A 43 -3.57 -7.13 -2.89
CA ASN A 43 -4.66 -8.08 -3.10
C ASN A 43 -4.19 -9.53 -2.98
N GLU A 44 -3.03 -9.85 -3.55
CA GLU A 44 -2.42 -11.19 -3.45
C GLU A 44 -2.07 -11.53 -1.99
N ARG A 45 -1.44 -10.61 -1.26
CA ARG A 45 -1.04 -10.85 0.15
C ARG A 45 -2.21 -10.85 1.13
N THR A 46 -3.31 -10.18 0.79
CA THR A 46 -4.52 -10.13 1.63
C THR A 46 -5.63 -11.07 1.16
N ALA A 47 -5.43 -11.85 0.10
CA ALA A 47 -6.44 -12.78 -0.43
C ALA A 47 -6.97 -13.76 0.63
N SER A 48 -6.12 -14.20 1.56
CA SER A 48 -6.49 -15.08 2.68
C SER A 48 -7.32 -14.40 3.77
N GLN A 49 -7.37 -13.08 3.79
CA GLN A 49 -8.11 -12.26 4.77
C GLN A 49 -9.35 -11.60 4.13
N ALA A 50 -9.79 -12.12 2.97
CA ALA A 50 -10.94 -11.61 2.23
C ALA A 50 -12.16 -11.44 3.16
N GLY A 51 -12.79 -10.27 3.11
CA GLY A 51 -13.90 -9.90 4.00
C GLY A 51 -13.51 -9.10 5.24
N SER A 52 -12.21 -8.91 5.51
CA SER A 52 -11.71 -8.04 6.58
C SER A 52 -11.03 -6.78 6.04
N ILE A 53 -10.97 -5.73 6.85
CA ILE A 53 -10.17 -4.53 6.57
C ILE A 53 -8.75 -4.79 7.08
N VAL A 54 -7.76 -4.73 6.19
CA VAL A 54 -6.35 -4.94 6.54
C VAL A 54 -5.60 -3.61 6.39
N PRO A 55 -5.03 -3.08 7.48
CA PRO A 55 -4.20 -1.88 7.38
C PRO A 55 -2.88 -2.18 6.64
N ALA A 56 -2.55 -1.37 5.63
CA ALA A 56 -1.25 -1.36 4.96
C ALA A 56 -0.45 -0.13 5.38
N GLU A 57 0.77 -0.33 5.87
CA GLU A 57 1.73 0.74 6.11
C GLU A 57 2.74 0.78 4.95
N ILE A 58 2.58 1.76 4.07
CA ILE A 58 3.42 1.97 2.89
C ILE A 58 4.53 2.96 3.25
N THR A 59 5.77 2.50 3.14
CA THR A 59 6.96 3.34 3.19
C THR A 59 7.36 3.70 1.76
N ILE A 60 7.41 4.99 1.47
CA ILE A 60 7.83 5.54 0.19
C ILE A 60 9.26 6.06 0.36
N TYR A 61 10.13 5.72 -0.57
CA TYR A 61 11.52 6.13 -0.58
C TYR A 61 11.74 7.29 -1.57
N MET A 62 12.86 8.00 -1.43
CA MET A 62 13.19 9.13 -2.31
C MET A 62 13.47 8.74 -3.77
N ASP A 63 13.70 7.46 -4.06
CA ASP A 63 13.89 6.91 -5.41
C ASP A 63 12.56 6.53 -6.10
N HIS A 64 11.42 7.02 -5.58
CA HIS A 64 10.06 6.66 -6.01
C HIS A 64 9.68 5.19 -5.83
N SER A 65 10.57 4.37 -5.24
CA SER A 65 10.22 3.02 -4.83
C SER A 65 9.37 3.06 -3.56
N PHE A 66 8.57 2.02 -3.37
CA PHE A 66 7.78 1.84 -2.17
C PHE A 66 7.96 0.42 -1.64
N SER A 67 7.73 0.26 -0.34
CA SER A 67 7.58 -1.04 0.31
C SER A 67 6.42 -0.94 1.28
N PHE A 68 5.66 -2.01 1.47
CA PHE A 68 4.56 -1.99 2.42
C PHE A 68 4.52 -3.24 3.30
N ILE A 69 4.05 -3.03 4.52
CA ILE A 69 3.75 -4.10 5.46
C ILE A 69 2.25 -4.13 5.72
N LEU A 70 1.69 -5.33 5.77
CA LEU A 70 0.32 -5.54 6.21
C LEU A 70 0.35 -5.65 7.73
N LYS A 71 -0.48 -4.87 8.41
CA LYS A 71 -0.73 -5.05 9.84
C LYS A 71 -1.96 -5.90 10.02
N THR A 72 -1.90 -6.80 10.99
CA THR A 72 -3.08 -7.55 11.42
C THR A 72 -4.07 -6.56 12.04
N PRO A 73 -5.36 -6.60 11.65
CA PRO A 73 -6.38 -5.83 12.35
C PRO A 73 -6.40 -6.23 13.84
N PRO A 74 -6.49 -5.26 14.78
CA PRO A 74 -6.59 -5.53 16.22
C PRO A 74 -7.91 -6.18 16.61
#